data_AF-A0A1V1TJE5-F1
#
_entry.id   AF-A0A1V1TJE5-F1
#
_cell.length_a   1.000
_cell.length_b   1.000
_cell.length_c   1.000
_cell.angle_alpha   90.00
_cell.angle_beta   90.00
_cell.angle_gamma   90.00
#
_symmetry.space_group_name_H-M   'P 1'
#
loop_
_entity.id
_entity.type
_entity.pdbx_description
1 polymer ?
#
loop_
_entity_poly.entity_id
_entity_poly.type
_entity_poly.pdbx_seq_one_letter_code
_entity_poly.pdbx_strand_id
1 'polypeptide(L)'
;MSLLQKHKHTDPSTGEQVHTDRARLFQDLPSFGYVELETWHEFGGAYQNPCDLDMTPQQKHRFANLNAFIAQLSQVVDVENMPEGQLHPLDKTLHAIWTMQTALENKSRLPAELADSAAMRAACMWFLYASDRLMKNVRGSRTFGDNGGAESSNSREEYASQGYKGYTLGRWQLWRKGLEEAKNACQDGKTKALIENALAQMQRAERDD
;
A
#
# COMPACT_ATOMS: atom_id res chain seq x y z
N MET A 1 -10.02 16.37 -2.43
CA MET A 1 -11.16 16.04 -1.52
C MET A 1 -12.16 15.14 -2.21
N SER A 2 -12.51 13.99 -1.61
CA SER A 2 -13.54 13.07 -2.11
C SER A 2 -14.94 13.71 -2.08
N LEU A 3 -15.78 13.45 -3.09
CA LEU A 3 -17.18 13.91 -3.14
C LEU A 3 -18.02 13.33 -1.98
N LEU A 4 -17.68 12.13 -1.50
CA LEU A 4 -18.35 11.47 -0.38
C LEU A 4 -18.17 12.25 0.94
N GLN A 5 -16.97 12.76 1.20
CA GLN A 5 -16.69 13.52 2.43
C GLN A 5 -17.39 14.88 2.48
N LYS A 6 -17.86 15.37 1.32
CA LYS A 6 -18.65 16.61 1.20
C LYS A 6 -20.15 16.38 1.38
N HIS A 7 -20.61 15.13 1.36
CA HIS A 7 -22.02 14.81 1.49
C HIS A 7 -22.45 14.82 2.96
N LYS A 8 -23.35 15.74 3.32
CA LYS A 8 -24.03 15.72 4.62
C LYS A 8 -25.25 14.83 4.50
N HIS A 9 -25.19 13.64 5.10
CA HIS A 9 -26.34 12.75 5.17
C HIS A 9 -27.17 13.07 6.43
N THR A 10 -28.46 13.32 6.22
CA THR A 10 -29.40 13.68 7.28
C THR A 10 -30.56 12.68 7.32
N ASP A 11 -31.04 12.38 8.53
CA ASP A 11 -32.24 11.56 8.71
C ASP A 11 -33.44 12.32 8.12
N PRO A 12 -34.22 11.73 7.19
CA PRO A 12 -35.35 12.41 6.56
C PRO A 12 -36.51 12.72 7.52
N SER A 13 -36.57 12.04 8.67
CA SER A 13 -37.62 12.22 9.68
C SER A 13 -37.30 13.29 10.73
N THR A 14 -36.03 13.44 11.11
CA THR A 14 -35.59 14.41 12.12
C THR A 14 -34.85 15.61 11.54
N GLY A 15 -34.31 15.50 10.32
CA GLY A 15 -33.43 16.49 9.71
C GLY A 15 -32.03 16.54 10.35
N GLU A 16 -31.76 15.71 11.36
CA GLU A 16 -30.47 15.66 12.04
C GLU A 16 -29.42 14.93 11.21
N GLN A 17 -28.15 15.31 11.39
CA GLN A 17 -27.06 14.62 10.74
C GLN A 17 -26.96 13.19 11.25
N VAL A 18 -26.81 12.20 10.36
CA VAL A 18 -26.69 10.80 10.76
C VAL A 18 -25.28 10.52 11.28
N HIS A 19 -25.21 9.92 12.48
CA HIS A 19 -23.98 9.47 13.11
C HIS A 19 -23.93 7.95 13.25
N THR A 20 -22.73 7.38 13.16
CA THR A 20 -22.41 5.99 13.56
C THR A 20 -21.21 6.05 14.48
N ASP A 21 -21.30 5.43 15.66
CA ASP A 21 -20.26 5.46 16.71
C ASP A 21 -19.72 6.87 17.01
N ARG A 22 -20.64 7.86 17.06
CA ARG A 22 -20.37 9.29 17.29
C ARG A 22 -19.66 10.02 16.13
N ALA A 23 -19.33 9.36 15.02
CA ALA A 23 -18.78 10.01 13.82
C ALA A 23 -19.86 10.23 12.75
N ARG A 24 -19.68 11.24 11.91
CA ARG A 24 -20.63 11.61 10.85
C ARG A 24 -20.54 10.63 9.69
N LEU A 25 -21.69 10.05 9.32
CA LEU A 25 -21.77 9.11 8.21
C LEU A 25 -21.28 9.78 6.90
N PHE A 26 -20.50 9.04 6.11
CA PHE A 26 -19.79 9.47 4.87
C PHE A 26 -18.72 10.56 5.00
N GLN A 27 -18.79 11.45 5.98
CA GLN A 27 -17.78 12.49 6.19
C GLN A 27 -16.57 11.94 6.92
N ASP A 28 -16.81 11.24 8.03
CA ASP A 28 -15.77 10.71 8.90
C ASP A 28 -15.47 9.24 8.59
N LEU A 29 -16.30 8.59 7.76
CA LEU A 29 -16.19 7.19 7.34
C LEU A 29 -15.91 6.23 8.52
N PRO A 30 -16.77 6.24 9.56
CA PRO A 30 -16.50 5.60 10.86
C PRO A 30 -16.15 4.11 10.77
N SER A 31 -16.76 3.37 9.84
CA SER A 31 -16.51 1.93 9.67
C SER A 31 -15.40 1.59 8.69
N PHE A 32 -15.08 2.50 7.77
CA PHE A 32 -14.19 2.18 6.65
C PHE A 32 -12.78 1.82 7.13
N GLY A 33 -12.25 2.58 8.10
CA GLY A 33 -10.87 2.45 8.53
C GLY A 33 -10.52 1.07 9.10
N TYR A 34 -11.34 0.54 10.00
CA TYR A 34 -11.09 -0.77 10.62
C TYR A 34 -11.49 -1.93 9.71
N VAL A 35 -12.60 -1.84 8.98
CA VAL A 35 -13.01 -2.91 8.03
C VAL A 35 -11.95 -3.09 6.95
N GLU A 36 -11.40 -2.00 6.43
CA GLU A 36 -10.33 -2.06 5.43
C GLU A 36 -9.06 -2.70 6.00
N LEU A 37 -8.64 -2.28 7.20
CA LEU A 37 -7.45 -2.84 7.86
C LEU A 37 -7.62 -4.33 8.18
N GLU A 38 -8.78 -4.74 8.71
CA GLU A 38 -9.12 -6.14 8.95
C GLU A 38 -9.06 -6.93 7.64
N THR A 39 -9.74 -6.45 6.59
CA THR A 39 -9.72 -7.12 5.27
C THR A 39 -8.30 -7.24 4.71
N TRP A 40 -7.44 -6.26 4.96
CA TRP A 40 -6.02 -6.29 4.57
C TRP A 40 -5.25 -7.35 5.35
N HIS A 41 -5.43 -7.44 6.67
CA HIS A 41 -4.85 -8.48 7.51
C HIS A 41 -5.36 -9.90 7.18
N GLU A 42 -6.57 -10.00 6.65
CA GLU A 42 -7.15 -11.25 6.15
C GLU A 42 -6.73 -11.57 4.70
N PHE A 43 -5.82 -10.78 4.14
CA PHE A 43 -5.26 -10.93 2.80
C PHE A 43 -6.35 -10.94 1.71
N GLY A 44 -7.29 -10.00 1.78
CA GLY A 44 -8.45 -9.93 0.89
C GLY A 44 -9.50 -10.99 1.18
N GLY A 45 -9.62 -11.41 2.45
CA GLY A 45 -10.54 -12.44 2.94
C GLY A 45 -10.14 -13.87 2.56
N ALA A 46 -8.90 -14.08 2.11
CA ALA A 46 -8.39 -15.41 1.77
C ALA A 46 -7.82 -16.16 2.99
N TYR A 47 -7.41 -15.43 4.03
CA TYR A 47 -6.73 -15.97 5.23
C TYR A 47 -5.53 -16.85 4.91
N GLN A 48 -4.87 -16.60 3.79
CA GLN A 48 -3.67 -17.33 3.34
C GLN A 48 -2.49 -16.36 3.26
N ASN A 49 -1.31 -16.85 3.62
CA ASN A 49 -0.09 -16.06 3.56
C ASN A 49 0.12 -15.56 2.11
N PRO A 50 0.22 -14.25 1.86
CA PRO A 50 0.33 -13.71 0.50
C PRO A 50 1.65 -14.04 -0.18
N CYS A 51 2.64 -14.55 0.56
CA CYS A 51 3.88 -15.08 0.02
C CYS A 51 3.77 -16.53 -0.46
N ASP A 52 2.69 -17.24 -0.14
CA ASP A 52 2.46 -18.59 -0.62
C ASP A 52 2.27 -18.60 -2.15
N LEU A 53 3.04 -19.45 -2.83
CA LEU A 53 3.00 -19.57 -4.28
C LEU A 53 1.80 -20.42 -4.74
N ASP A 54 1.30 -21.29 -3.87
CA ASP A 54 0.22 -22.25 -4.15
C ASP A 54 -1.18 -21.64 -4.02
N MET A 55 -1.27 -20.34 -3.65
CA MET A 55 -2.53 -19.61 -3.67
C MET A 55 -3.21 -19.71 -5.04
N THR A 56 -4.53 -19.92 -5.03
CA THR A 56 -5.30 -19.94 -6.28
C THR A 56 -5.21 -18.59 -6.99
N PRO A 57 -5.37 -18.54 -8.33
CA PRO A 57 -5.42 -17.28 -9.06
C PRO A 57 -6.43 -16.30 -8.47
N GLN A 58 -7.61 -16.75 -8.06
CA GLN A 58 -8.64 -15.88 -7.47
C GLN A 58 -8.17 -15.24 -6.16
N GLN A 59 -7.51 -15.98 -5.29
CA GLN A 59 -6.98 -15.44 -4.03
C GLN A 59 -5.86 -14.43 -4.29
N LYS A 60 -4.93 -14.74 -5.21
CA LYS A 60 -3.90 -13.78 -5.64
C LYS A 60 -4.52 -12.47 -6.16
N HIS A 61 -5.58 -12.56 -6.96
CA HIS A 61 -6.29 -11.38 -7.47
C HIS A 61 -7.03 -10.59 -6.38
N ARG A 62 -7.65 -11.26 -5.40
CA ARG A 62 -8.36 -10.56 -4.30
C ARG A 62 -7.42 -9.63 -3.53
N PHE A 63 -6.26 -10.13 -3.11
CA PHE A 63 -5.30 -9.32 -2.36
C PHE A 63 -4.68 -8.21 -3.22
N ALA A 64 -4.39 -8.50 -4.50
CA ALA A 64 -3.91 -7.47 -5.43
C ALA A 64 -4.96 -6.37 -5.65
N ASN A 65 -6.22 -6.72 -5.91
CA ASN A 65 -7.30 -5.75 -6.13
C ASN A 65 -7.57 -4.88 -4.90
N LEU A 66 -7.49 -5.46 -3.69
CA LEU A 66 -7.59 -4.71 -2.45
C LEU A 66 -6.48 -3.65 -2.37
N ASN A 67 -5.23 -4.03 -2.61
CA ASN A 67 -4.11 -3.09 -2.60
C ASN A 67 -4.21 -2.06 -3.73
N ALA A 68 -4.70 -2.43 -4.92
CA ALA A 68 -4.96 -1.50 -6.01
C ALA A 68 -6.01 -0.44 -5.63
N PHE A 69 -7.08 -0.85 -4.96
CA PHE A 69 -8.13 0.06 -4.47
C PHE A 69 -7.56 1.03 -3.42
N ILE A 70 -6.84 0.52 -2.43
CA ILE A 70 -6.24 1.32 -1.36
C ILE A 70 -5.15 2.28 -1.90
N ALA A 71 -4.37 1.83 -2.89
CA ALA A 71 -3.37 2.64 -3.57
C ALA A 71 -4.01 3.83 -4.30
N GLN A 72 -5.04 3.57 -5.11
CA GLN A 72 -5.79 4.63 -5.80
C GLN A 72 -6.41 5.62 -4.82
N LEU A 73 -6.98 5.13 -3.72
CA LEU A 73 -7.53 5.97 -2.67
C LEU A 73 -6.45 6.90 -2.09
N SER A 74 -5.29 6.34 -1.75
CA SER A 74 -4.18 7.11 -1.17
C SER A 74 -3.60 8.14 -2.16
N GLN A 75 -3.59 7.81 -3.46
CA GLN A 75 -3.09 8.69 -4.51
C GLN A 75 -3.90 9.99 -4.62
N VAL A 76 -5.23 9.92 -4.52
CA VAL A 76 -6.13 11.07 -4.75
C VAL A 76 -6.41 11.92 -3.51
N VAL A 77 -5.95 11.48 -2.33
CA VAL A 77 -6.19 12.18 -1.06
C VAL A 77 -5.34 13.42 -0.96
N ASP A 78 -5.94 14.55 -0.63
CA ASP A 78 -5.21 15.80 -0.41
C ASP A 78 -4.55 15.78 0.98
N VAL A 79 -3.23 15.60 1.00
CA VAL A 79 -2.43 15.57 2.24
C VAL A 79 -1.67 16.86 2.48
N GLU A 80 -1.58 17.75 1.49
CA GLU A 80 -0.84 19.01 1.63
C GLU A 80 -1.55 19.97 2.59
N ASN A 81 -2.88 19.89 2.63
CA ASN A 81 -3.73 20.72 3.46
C ASN A 81 -4.06 20.09 4.82
N MET A 82 -3.37 19.00 5.21
CA MET A 82 -3.60 18.36 6.51
C MET A 82 -2.86 19.10 7.63
N PRO A 83 -3.49 19.28 8.82
CA PRO A 83 -2.78 19.79 9.98
C PRO A 83 -1.55 18.95 10.31
N GLU A 84 -0.50 19.60 10.80
CA GLU A 84 0.74 18.94 11.20
C GLU A 84 0.44 17.82 12.22
N GLY A 85 1.06 16.65 12.01
CA GLY A 85 0.87 15.47 12.86
C GLY A 85 -0.42 14.67 12.61
N GLN A 86 -1.30 15.08 11.68
CA GLN A 86 -2.50 14.32 11.33
C GLN A 86 -2.31 13.51 10.04
N LEU A 87 -2.70 12.24 10.08
CA LEU A 87 -2.82 11.39 8.91
C LEU A 87 -4.24 11.50 8.35
N HIS A 88 -4.36 11.73 7.05
CA HIS A 88 -5.68 11.72 6.42
C HIS A 88 -6.26 10.29 6.52
N PRO A 89 -7.52 10.08 6.95
CA PRO A 89 -8.07 8.75 7.19
C PRO A 89 -8.06 7.81 5.97
N LEU A 90 -8.04 8.39 4.77
CA LEU A 90 -7.99 7.68 3.49
C LEU A 90 -6.58 7.59 2.89
N ASP A 91 -5.59 8.21 3.53
CA ASP A 91 -4.19 8.00 3.15
C ASP A 91 -3.66 6.77 3.86
N LYS A 92 -3.57 5.68 3.09
CA LYS A 92 -3.18 4.36 3.56
C LYS A 92 -1.77 4.00 3.12
N THR A 93 -0.92 4.99 2.85
CA THR A 93 0.46 4.76 2.41
C THR A 93 1.30 3.95 3.41
N LEU A 94 0.89 3.81 4.68
CA LEU A 94 1.49 2.82 5.59
C LEU A 94 1.31 1.36 5.10
N HIS A 95 0.17 1.04 4.48
CA HIS A 95 -0.08 -0.29 3.92
C HIS A 95 0.85 -0.60 2.75
N ALA A 96 1.27 0.42 1.98
CA ALA A 96 2.28 0.24 0.96
C ALA A 96 3.61 -0.23 1.58
N ILE A 97 4.04 0.37 2.71
CA ILE A 97 5.26 -0.07 3.42
C ILE A 97 5.14 -1.53 3.83
N TRP A 98 4.04 -1.93 4.47
CA TRP A 98 3.83 -3.32 4.89
C TRP A 98 3.78 -4.28 3.70
N THR A 99 3.22 -3.84 2.58
CA THR A 99 3.21 -4.62 1.33
C THR A 99 4.61 -4.80 0.77
N MET A 100 5.42 -3.72 0.69
CA MET A 100 6.81 -3.81 0.25
C MET A 100 7.66 -4.65 1.20
N GLN A 101 7.41 -4.55 2.52
CA GLN A 101 8.07 -5.40 3.50
C GLN A 101 7.81 -6.88 3.26
N THR A 102 6.55 -7.20 2.98
CA THR A 102 6.09 -8.57 2.73
C THR A 102 6.68 -9.15 1.45
N ALA A 103 6.80 -8.34 0.38
CA ALA A 103 7.19 -8.82 -0.95
C ALA A 103 8.67 -8.61 -1.30
N LEU A 104 9.27 -7.50 -0.87
CA LEU A 104 10.59 -7.01 -1.33
C LEU A 104 11.63 -6.99 -0.20
N GLU A 105 11.20 -6.77 1.04
CA GLU A 105 12.10 -6.77 2.21
C GLU A 105 12.09 -8.11 2.98
N ASN A 106 11.28 -9.07 2.52
CA ASN A 106 10.94 -10.30 3.24
C ASN A 106 12.16 -11.02 3.82
N LYS A 107 12.10 -11.32 5.12
CA LYS A 107 13.18 -11.98 5.87
C LYS A 107 13.53 -13.37 5.36
N SER A 108 12.53 -14.15 4.94
CA SER A 108 12.68 -15.58 4.68
C SER A 108 12.86 -15.91 3.20
N ARG A 109 12.41 -15.05 2.29
CA ARG A 109 12.39 -15.33 0.85
C ARG A 109 12.84 -14.10 0.06
N LEU A 110 13.65 -14.33 -0.96
CA LEU A 110 14.13 -13.29 -1.85
C LEU A 110 13.01 -12.79 -2.78
N PRO A 111 13.07 -11.54 -3.27
CA PRO A 111 12.10 -11.03 -4.25
C PRO A 111 11.96 -11.93 -5.48
N ALA A 112 13.07 -12.50 -5.96
CA ALA A 112 13.11 -13.48 -7.05
C ALA A 112 12.24 -14.72 -6.79
N GLU A 113 12.22 -15.23 -5.55
CA GLU A 113 11.44 -16.40 -5.15
C GLU A 113 9.96 -16.09 -4.95
N LEU A 114 9.62 -14.81 -4.77
CA LEU A 114 8.26 -14.32 -4.57
C LEU A 114 7.64 -13.75 -5.84
N ALA A 115 8.32 -13.84 -6.99
CA ALA A 115 7.92 -13.15 -8.22
C ALA A 115 6.44 -13.39 -8.61
N ASP A 116 5.92 -14.61 -8.49
CA ASP A 116 4.51 -14.95 -8.78
C ASP A 116 3.59 -15.07 -7.55
N SER A 117 4.00 -14.50 -6.42
CA SER A 117 3.18 -14.47 -5.19
C SER A 117 2.08 -13.40 -5.24
N ALA A 118 1.06 -13.52 -4.38
CA ALA A 118 0.08 -12.45 -4.18
C ALA A 118 0.73 -11.17 -3.63
N ALA A 119 1.74 -11.32 -2.76
CA ALA A 119 2.51 -10.22 -2.19
C ALA A 119 3.20 -9.39 -3.27
N MET A 120 3.88 -10.03 -4.24
CA MET A 120 4.54 -9.33 -5.34
C MET A 120 3.54 -8.60 -6.23
N ARG A 121 2.40 -9.23 -6.55
CA ARG A 121 1.32 -8.58 -7.31
C ARG A 121 0.79 -7.36 -6.57
N ALA A 122 0.56 -7.46 -5.26
CA ALA A 122 0.11 -6.35 -4.43
C ALA A 122 1.14 -5.21 -4.39
N ALA A 123 2.43 -5.51 -4.26
CA ALA A 123 3.50 -4.51 -4.34
C ALA A 123 3.49 -3.78 -5.69
N CYS A 124 3.31 -4.49 -6.80
CA CYS A 124 3.18 -3.88 -8.11
C CYS A 124 1.97 -2.93 -8.19
N MET A 125 0.83 -3.26 -7.57
CA MET A 125 -0.35 -2.39 -7.58
C MET A 125 -0.09 -1.02 -6.94
N TRP A 126 0.70 -0.98 -5.86
CA TRP A 126 1.08 0.28 -5.21
C TRP A 126 1.89 1.18 -6.13
N PHE A 127 2.86 0.64 -6.85
CA PHE A 127 3.62 1.41 -7.83
C PHE A 127 2.78 1.79 -9.05
N LEU A 128 1.88 0.93 -9.51
CA LEU A 128 1.03 1.24 -10.65
C LEU A 128 0.07 2.38 -10.39
N TYR A 129 -0.56 2.39 -9.22
CA TYR A 129 -1.67 3.30 -8.94
C TYR A 129 -1.32 4.45 -8.01
N ALA A 130 -0.19 4.39 -7.32
CA ALA A 130 0.20 5.40 -6.34
C ALA A 130 1.68 5.84 -6.43
N SER A 131 2.39 5.57 -7.54
CA SER A 131 3.82 5.92 -7.67
C SER A 131 4.13 7.37 -7.26
N ASP A 132 3.34 8.32 -7.74
CA ASP A 132 3.56 9.75 -7.50
C ASP A 132 3.38 10.09 -6.02
N ARG A 133 2.35 9.52 -5.37
CA ARG A 133 2.16 9.64 -3.92
C ARG A 133 3.33 9.06 -3.14
N LEU A 134 3.80 7.88 -3.51
CA LEU A 134 4.91 7.22 -2.84
C LEU A 134 6.21 8.01 -3.02
N MET A 135 6.48 8.50 -4.23
CA MET A 135 7.66 9.33 -4.51
C MET A 135 7.59 10.67 -3.75
N LYS A 136 6.42 11.29 -3.69
CA LYS A 136 6.22 12.49 -2.86
C LYS A 136 6.50 12.22 -1.39
N ASN A 137 6.07 11.07 -0.86
CA ASN A 137 6.41 10.66 0.51
C ASN A 137 7.92 10.43 0.67
N VAL A 138 8.61 9.88 -0.34
CA VAL A 138 10.07 9.70 -0.35
C VAL A 138 10.78 11.06 -0.32
N ARG A 139 10.40 12.00 -1.17
CA ARG A 139 10.94 13.36 -1.22
C ARG A 139 10.69 14.11 0.09
N GLY A 140 9.49 13.95 0.65
CA GLY A 140 9.11 14.50 1.96
C GLY A 140 9.64 13.73 3.17
N SER A 141 10.44 12.68 2.98
CA SER A 141 10.99 11.83 4.06
C SER A 141 9.95 11.38 5.08
N ARG A 142 8.76 11.01 4.60
CA ARG A 142 7.61 10.71 5.47
C ARG A 142 7.88 9.47 6.33
N THR A 143 7.66 9.59 7.63
CA THR A 143 7.86 8.52 8.62
C THR A 143 6.55 8.08 9.25
N PHE A 144 6.53 6.86 9.81
CA PHE A 144 5.42 6.31 10.59
C PHE A 144 5.89 5.73 11.93
N GLY A 145 7.05 6.20 12.41
CA GLY A 145 7.70 5.65 13.60
C GLY A 145 7.93 4.14 13.47
N ASP A 146 7.65 3.41 14.54
CA ASP A 146 7.87 1.96 14.61
C ASP A 146 6.97 1.18 13.64
N ASN A 147 5.77 1.69 13.33
CA ASN A 147 4.84 1.03 12.41
C ASN A 147 5.35 1.01 10.96
N GLY A 148 6.20 1.97 10.57
CA GLY A 148 6.83 2.03 9.25
C GLY A 148 8.25 1.46 9.21
N GLY A 149 8.74 0.93 10.33
CA GLY A 149 10.13 0.55 10.53
C GLY A 149 10.56 -0.71 9.76
N ALA A 150 11.71 -0.66 9.08
CA ALA A 150 12.36 -1.87 8.54
C ALA A 150 12.96 -2.76 9.64
N GLU A 151 13.07 -2.26 10.87
CA GLU A 151 13.45 -3.02 12.07
C GLU A 151 12.37 -4.03 12.52
N SER A 152 11.19 -4.01 11.88
CA SER A 152 10.17 -5.04 12.11
C SER A 152 10.71 -6.44 11.80
N SER A 153 10.23 -7.44 12.55
CA SER A 153 10.66 -8.85 12.49
C SER A 153 10.55 -9.51 11.10
N ASN A 154 9.90 -8.84 10.15
CA ASN A 154 9.59 -9.33 8.82
C ASN A 154 10.61 -8.95 7.74
N SER A 155 11.59 -8.10 8.07
CA SER A 155 12.61 -7.65 7.09
C SER A 155 13.96 -8.35 7.28
N ARG A 156 14.74 -8.50 6.20
CA ARG A 156 16.13 -8.99 6.28
C ARG A 156 17.02 -8.04 7.09
N GLU A 157 18.05 -8.59 7.74
CA GLU A 157 18.97 -7.83 8.60
C GLU A 157 19.70 -6.70 7.85
N GLU A 158 20.06 -6.94 6.59
CA GLU A 158 20.62 -5.90 5.70
C GLU A 158 19.72 -4.66 5.61
N TYR A 159 18.41 -4.85 5.65
CA TYR A 159 17.42 -3.76 5.53
C TYR A 159 17.08 -3.17 6.90
N ALA A 160 16.97 -4.02 7.92
CA ALA A 160 16.73 -3.58 9.30
C ALA A 160 17.87 -2.69 9.82
N SER A 161 19.12 -3.03 9.50
CA SER A 161 20.31 -2.26 9.91
C SER A 161 20.40 -0.85 9.32
N GLN A 162 19.61 -0.53 8.28
CA GLN A 162 19.57 0.82 7.69
C GLN A 162 18.74 1.82 8.51
N GLY A 163 17.98 1.35 9.52
CA GLY A 163 17.21 2.22 10.41
C GLY A 163 16.04 2.95 9.73
N TYR A 164 15.51 2.42 8.62
CA TYR A 164 14.39 3.06 7.93
C TYR A 164 13.15 3.12 8.81
N LYS A 165 12.55 4.31 8.97
CA LYS A 165 11.30 4.56 9.72
C LYS A 165 10.09 4.92 8.82
N GLY A 166 10.23 4.74 7.51
CA GLY A 166 9.22 5.14 6.54
C GLY A 166 9.76 5.17 5.11
N TYR A 167 9.41 6.24 4.39
CA TYR A 167 9.81 6.48 3.01
C TYR A 167 11.15 7.22 2.95
N THR A 168 12.13 6.61 2.29
CA THR A 168 13.45 7.22 2.03
C THR A 168 13.88 6.86 0.62
N LEU A 169 14.80 7.66 0.04
CA LEU A 169 15.33 7.37 -1.28
C LEU A 169 16.06 6.01 -1.28
N GLY A 170 16.85 5.70 -0.26
CA GLY A 170 17.55 4.42 -0.16
C GLY A 170 16.58 3.22 -0.18
N ARG A 171 15.48 3.31 0.57
CA ARG A 171 14.46 2.25 0.63
C ARG A 171 13.70 2.11 -0.69
N TRP A 172 13.42 3.22 -1.36
CA TRP A 172 12.84 3.21 -2.71
C TRP A 172 13.72 2.48 -3.74
N GLN A 173 15.03 2.75 -3.71
CA GLN A 173 16.00 2.10 -4.61
C GLN A 173 16.10 0.60 -4.35
N LEU A 174 16.03 0.20 -3.08
CA LEU A 174 15.95 -1.21 -2.67
C LEU A 174 14.71 -1.87 -3.25
N TRP A 175 13.54 -1.25 -3.15
CA TRP A 175 12.32 -1.79 -3.76
C TRP A 175 12.43 -1.93 -5.28
N ARG A 176 13.01 -0.93 -5.96
CA ARG A 176 13.24 -1.00 -7.40
C ARG A 176 14.14 -2.19 -7.76
N LYS A 177 15.26 -2.35 -7.05
CA LYS A 177 16.17 -3.49 -7.23
C LYS A 177 15.46 -4.82 -7.00
N GLY A 178 14.64 -4.93 -5.95
CA GLY A 178 13.87 -6.14 -5.67
C GLY A 178 12.87 -6.48 -6.79
N LEU A 179 12.22 -5.48 -7.39
CA LEU A 179 11.37 -5.69 -8.57
C LEU A 179 12.17 -6.12 -9.80
N GLU A 180 13.37 -5.57 -10.02
CA GLU A 180 14.24 -6.00 -11.11
C GLU A 180 14.68 -7.46 -10.95
N GLU A 181 15.05 -7.87 -9.74
CA GLU A 181 15.37 -9.26 -9.40
C GLU A 181 14.16 -10.18 -9.64
N ALA A 182 12.97 -9.78 -9.18
CA ALA A 182 11.73 -10.51 -9.40
C ALA A 182 11.38 -10.64 -10.89
N LYS A 183 11.51 -9.55 -11.67
CA LYS A 183 11.28 -9.55 -13.12
C LYS A 183 12.17 -10.56 -13.84
N ASN A 184 13.45 -10.62 -13.45
CA ASN A 184 14.43 -11.49 -14.10
C ASN A 184 14.17 -12.97 -13.79
N ALA A 185 13.66 -13.28 -12.59
CA ALA A 185 13.30 -14.64 -12.19
C ALA A 185 11.90 -15.08 -12.64
N CYS A 186 11.00 -14.14 -12.92
CA CYS A 186 9.60 -14.43 -13.24
C CYS A 186 9.44 -15.14 -14.59
N GLN A 187 8.82 -16.33 -14.56
CA GLN A 187 8.49 -17.11 -15.76
C GLN A 187 7.06 -16.88 -16.26
N ASP A 188 6.16 -16.41 -15.39
CA ASP A 188 4.79 -16.09 -15.78
C ASP A 188 4.75 -14.75 -16.54
N GLY A 189 4.34 -14.80 -17.82
CA GLY A 189 4.36 -13.61 -18.68
C GLY A 189 3.45 -12.47 -18.20
N LYS A 190 2.32 -12.78 -17.55
CA LYS A 190 1.39 -11.75 -17.05
C LYS A 190 1.98 -11.03 -15.83
N THR A 191 2.50 -11.79 -14.87
CA THR A 191 3.17 -11.25 -13.69
C THR A 191 4.44 -10.50 -14.07
N LYS A 192 5.23 -10.99 -15.04
CA LYS A 192 6.41 -10.28 -15.54
C LYS A 192 6.06 -8.92 -16.14
N ALA A 193 5.06 -8.87 -17.02
CA ALA A 193 4.56 -7.61 -17.59
C ALA A 193 4.04 -6.66 -16.50
N LEU A 194 3.42 -7.21 -15.45
CA LEU A 194 2.98 -6.42 -14.31
C LEU A 194 4.15 -5.74 -13.57
N ILE A 195 5.22 -6.49 -13.29
CA ILE A 195 6.45 -5.97 -12.66
C ILE A 195 7.11 -4.92 -13.57
N GLU A 196 7.16 -5.15 -14.88
CA GLU A 196 7.70 -4.18 -15.86
C GLU A 196 6.94 -2.86 -15.83
N ASN A 197 5.61 -2.91 -15.80
CA ASN A 197 4.78 -1.72 -15.71
C ASN A 197 4.97 -0.98 -14.38
N ALA A 198 5.12 -1.71 -13.26
CA ALA A 198 5.42 -1.12 -11.95
C ALA A 198 6.78 -0.38 -11.97
N LEU A 199 7.82 -0.99 -12.52
CA LEU A 199 9.14 -0.37 -12.69
C LEU A 199 9.08 0.89 -13.56
N ALA A 200 8.30 0.86 -14.66
CA ALA A 200 8.10 2.02 -15.52
C ALA A 200 7.40 3.18 -14.77
N GLN A 201 6.40 2.89 -13.93
CA GLN A 201 5.74 3.90 -13.10
C GLN A 201 6.64 4.46 -12.02
N MET A 202 7.52 3.65 -11.42
CA MET A 202 8.56 4.16 -10.51
C MET A 202 9.48 5.15 -11.22
N GLN A 203 9.98 4.76 -12.41
CA GLN A 203 10.86 5.61 -13.20
C GLN A 203 10.17 6.89 -13.70
N ARG A 204 8.86 6.85 -13.96
CA ARG A 204 8.09 8.05 -14.28
C ARG A 204 8.04 9.00 -13.08
N ALA A 205 7.60 8.50 -11.92
CA ALA A 205 7.45 9.33 -10.72
C ALA A 205 8.77 9.97 -10.27
N GLU A 206 9.90 9.31 -10.51
CA GLU A 206 11.24 9.87 -10.26
C GLU A 206 11.58 11.08 -11.14
N ARG A 207 11.03 11.14 -12.37
CA ARG A 207 11.32 12.16 -13.38
C ARG A 207 10.34 13.33 -13.37
N ASP A 208 9.13 13.10 -12.88
CA ASP A 208 8.11 14.14 -12.73
C ASP A 208 8.55 15.06 -11.57
N ASP A 209 9.32 16.10 -11.93
CA ASP A 209 9.69 17.30 -11.17
C ASP A 209 9.44 18.54 -12.05
#